data_AF-A0A2G9MMY9-F1
#
_entry.id   AF-A0A2G9MMY9-F1
#
_cell.length_a   1.000
_cell.length_b   1.000
_cell.length_c   1.000
_cell.angle_alpha   90.00
_cell.angle_beta   90.00
_cell.angle_gamma   90.00
#
_symmetry.space_group_name_H-M   'P 1'
#
loop_
_entity.id
_entity.type
_entity.pdbx_description
1 polymer ?
#
loop_
_entity_poly.entity_id
_entity_poly.type
_entity_poly.pdbx_seq_one_letter_code
_entity_poly.pdbx_strand_id
1 'polypeptide(L)' 'MQLSVKNVDGETFKEFKAEAVKEGLKLGKALELAMKYYMGRRKVLPKLRFLDLKPIDWGKGTEKTSEEIDDIIYG' A
#
# COMPACT_ATOMS: atom_id res chain seq x y z
N MET A 1 -3.66 5.99 28.29
CA MET A 1 -3.25 4.57 28.33
C MET A 1 -1.74 4.52 28.25
N GLN A 2 -1.07 3.81 29.16
CA GLN A 2 0.38 3.65 29.16
C GLN A 2 0.75 2.29 28.58
N LEU A 3 1.60 2.27 27.57
CA LEU A 3 2.07 1.06 26.88
C LEU A 3 3.59 1.03 26.98
N SER A 4 4.15 -0.12 27.33
CA SER A 4 5.59 -0.34 27.45
C SER A 4 6.02 -1.42 26.47
N VAL A 5 7.01 -1.10 25.63
CA VAL A 5 7.62 -2.06 24.69
C VAL A 5 8.86 -2.65 25.37
N LYS A 6 8.94 -3.97 25.46
CA LYS A 6 10.10 -4.69 26.03
C LYS A 6 10.93 -5.30 24.90
N ASN A 7 12.20 -5.59 25.17
CA ASN A 7 13.13 -6.26 24.25
C ASN A 7 13.38 -5.50 22.94
N VAL A 8 13.59 -4.18 23.03
CA VAL A 8 14.05 -3.37 21.90
C VAL A 8 15.57 -3.29 21.96
N ASP A 9 16.22 -3.48 20.81
CA ASP A 9 17.65 -3.27 20.68
C ASP A 9 18.03 -1.81 21.00
N GLY A 10 19.03 -1.65 21.87
CA GLY A 10 19.38 -0.34 22.43
C GLY A 10 19.96 0.63 21.40
N GLU A 11 20.73 0.11 20.45
CA GLU A 11 21.33 0.90 19.38
C GLU A 11 20.26 1.37 18.40
N THR A 12 19.41 0.44 17.93
CA THR A 12 18.28 0.72 17.05
C THR A 12 17.33 1.76 17.65
N PHE A 13 17.05 1.65 18.95
CA PHE A 13 16.19 2.62 19.65
C PHE A 13 16.81 4.03 19.71
N LYS A 14 18.13 4.12 19.90
CA LYS A 14 18.86 5.38 19.95
C LYS A 14 18.84 6.09 18.60
N GLU A 15 19.06 5.35 17.52
CA GLU A 15 18.98 5.87 16.15
C GLU A 15 17.56 6.33 15.82
N PHE A 16 16.56 5.50 16.11
CA PHE A 16 15.15 5.85 15.90
C PHE A 16 14.75 7.11 16.67
N LYS A 17 15.21 7.24 17.92
CA LYS A 17 14.98 8.42 18.74
C LYS A 17 15.64 9.66 18.13
N ALA A 18 16.88 9.53 17.64
CA ALA A 18 17.58 10.63 17.00
C ALA A 18 16.82 11.11 15.75
N GLU A 19 16.36 10.19 14.92
CA GLU A 19 15.61 10.51 13.70
C GLU A 19 14.26 11.17 14.02
N ALA A 20 13.52 10.63 14.99
CA ALA A 20 12.26 11.21 15.45
C ALA A 20 12.43 12.65 15.96
N VAL A 21 13.54 12.96 16.64
CA VAL A 21 13.86 14.31 17.12
C VAL A 21 14.22 15.24 15.96
N LYS A 22 14.99 14.77 14.96
CA LYS A 22 15.28 15.57 13.75
C LYS A 22 14.01 15.97 13.01
N GLU A 23 13.04 15.06 12.92
CA GLU A 23 11.73 15.31 12.32
C GLU A 23 10.80 16.17 13.19
N GLY A 24 11.23 16.58 14.39
CA GLY A 24 10.43 17.38 15.33
C GLY A 24 9.27 16.61 15.97
N LEU A 25 9.29 15.28 15.91
CA LEU A 25 8.22 14.43 16.40
C LEU A 25 8.47 14.00 17.85
N LYS A 26 7.39 13.94 18.64
CA LYS A 26 7.43 13.24 19.93
C LYS A 26 7.65 11.75 19.68
N LEU A 27 8.49 11.10 20.48
CA LEU A 27 8.84 9.69 20.32
C LEU A 27 7.62 8.76 20.22
N GLY A 28 6.59 9.00 21.04
CA GLY A 28 5.35 8.23 20.98
C GLY A 28 4.60 8.41 19.66
N LYS A 29 4.64 9.61 19.06
CA LYS A 29 4.01 9.89 17.77
C LYS A 29 4.78 9.25 16.62
N ALA A 30 6.12 9.33 16.65
CA ALA A 30 6.97 8.64 15.70
C ALA A 30 6.75 7.12 15.76
N LEU A 31 6.64 6.56 16.96
CA LEU A 31 6.35 5.13 17.15
C LEU A 31 4.97 4.74 16.60
N GLU A 32 3.94 5.55 16.85
CA GLU A 32 2.60 5.35 16.28
C GLU A 32 2.63 5.34 14.74
N LEU A 33 3.36 6.28 14.13
CA LEU A 33 3.52 6.36 12.68
C LEU A 33 4.28 5.14 12.14
N ALA A 34 5.36 4.73 12.79
CA ALA A 34 6.11 3.53 12.42
C ALA A 34 5.23 2.27 12.48
N MET A 35 4.40 2.13 13.52
CA MET A 35 3.44 1.03 13.65
C MET A 35 2.38 1.06 12.53
N LYS A 36 1.80 2.23 12.24
CA LYS A 36 0.84 2.41 11.14
C LYS A 36 1.45 2.03 9.80
N TYR A 37 2.68 2.47 9.57
CA TYR A 37 3.43 2.16 8.36
C TYR A 37 3.73 0.66 8.25
N TYR A 38 4.16 0.02 9.34
CA TYR A 38 4.40 -1.43 9.38
C TYR A 38 3.12 -2.23 9.09
N MET A 39 1.98 -1.84 9.68
CA MET A 39 0.69 -2.46 9.39
C MET A 39 0.24 -2.21 7.94
N GLY A 40 0.50 -1.02 7.39
CA GLY A 40 0.20 -0.68 6.00
C GLY A 40 1.00 -1.51 4.98
N ARG A 41 2.28 -1.79 5.27
CA ARG A 41 3.11 -2.65 4.41
C ARG A 41 2.57 -4.08 4.25
N ARG A 42 1.88 -4.63 5.25
CA ARG A 42 1.24 -5.96 5.11
C ARG A 42 0.00 -5.94 4.21
N LYS A 43 -0.57 -4.77 3.95
CA LYS A 43 -1.73 -4.59 3.06
C LYS A 43 -1.34 -4.31 1.61
N VAL A 44 -0.06 -4.48 1.24
CA VAL A 44 0.38 -4.35 -0.16
C VAL A 44 -0.22 -5.50 -0.96
N LEU A 45 -1.40 -5.20 -1.51
CA LEU A 45 -2.17 -5.77 -2.60
C LEU A 45 -2.25 -7.31 -2.65
N PRO A 46 -3.46 -7.92 -2.72
CA PRO A 46 -3.53 -9.30 -3.18
C PRO A 46 -2.80 -9.35 -4.52
N LYS A 47 -1.88 -10.31 -4.69
CA LYS A 47 -1.33 -10.63 -6.01
C LYS A 47 -2.52 -11.00 -6.89
N LEU A 48 -3.16 -10.03 -7.53
CA LEU A 48 -4.19 -10.24 -8.52
C LEU A 48 -3.51 -11.05 -9.61
N ARG A 49 -3.83 -12.34 -9.68
CA ARG A 49 -3.36 -13.18 -10.77
C ARG A 49 -4.08 -12.67 -12.00
N PHE A 50 -3.45 -12.71 -13.18
CA PHE A 50 -4.11 -12.31 -14.42
C PHE A 50 -5.45 -13.06 -14.64
N LEU A 51 -5.60 -14.25 -14.04
CA LEU A 51 -6.80 -15.07 -14.04
C LEU A 51 -7.93 -14.55 -13.12
N ASP A 52 -7.65 -13.63 -12.20
CA ASP A 52 -8.65 -13.04 -11.29
C ASP A 52 -9.36 -11.82 -11.90
N LEU A 53 -8.91 -11.36 -13.07
CA LEU A 53 -9.57 -10.30 -13.83
C LEU A 53 -10.84 -10.88 -14.47
N LYS A 54 -12.00 -10.56 -13.89
CA LYS A 54 -13.28 -10.86 -14.54
C LYS A 54 -13.48 -9.90 -15.72
N PRO A 55 -13.89 -10.38 -16.90
CA PRO A 55 -14.32 -9.49 -17.97
C PRO A 55 -15.48 -8.64 -17.45
N ILE A 56 -15.36 -7.33 -17.63
CA ILE A 56 -16.43 -6.39 -17.33
C ILE A 56 -17.50 -6.61 -18.41
N ASP A 57 -18.75 -6.82 -18.01
CA ASP A 57 -19.87 -6.88 -18.95
C ASP A 57 -20.28 -5.44 -19.29
N TRP A 58 -20.04 -5.03 -20.53
CA TRP A 58 -20.36 -3.69 -21.05
C TRP A 58 -21.78 -3.61 -21.62
N GLY A 59 -22.57 -4.69 -21.52
CA GLY A 59 -23.94 -4.78 -22.00
C GLY A 59 -24.08 -5.50 -23.34
N LYS A 60 -25.32 -5.76 -23.75
CA LYS A 60 -25.61 -6.43 -25.02
C LYS A 60 -25.24 -5.52 -26.19
N GLY A 61 -24.44 -6.04 -27.13
CA GLY A 61 -24.02 -5.34 -28.33
C GLY A 61 -22.61 -4.75 -28.27
N THR A 62 -21.92 -4.80 -27.13
CA THR A 62 -20.53 -4.32 -26.99
C THR A 62 -19.50 -5.44 -27.18
N GLU A 63 -19.94 -6.60 -27.68
CA GLU A 63 -19.12 -7.82 -27.76
C GLU A 63 -17.99 -7.71 -28.78
N LYS A 64 -18.18 -6.89 -29.83
CA LYS A 64 -17.22 -6.71 -30.93
C LYS A 64 -16.66 -5.30 -31.04
N THR A 65 -16.92 -4.45 -30.05
CA THR A 65 -16.50 -3.04 -30.10
C THR A 65 -14.99 -2.87 -30.21
N SER A 66 -14.20 -3.85 -29.75
CA SER A 66 -12.75 -3.85 -29.97
C SER A 66 -12.38 -3.99 -31.45
N GLU A 67 -13.06 -4.86 -32.20
CA GLU A 67 -12.84 -5.07 -33.64
C GLU A 67 -13.31 -3.84 -34.43
N GLU A 68 -14.46 -3.26 -34.05
CA GLU A 68 -15.00 -2.05 -34.67
C GLU A 68 -14.07 -0.84 -34.50
N ILE A 69 -13.44 -0.69 -33.33
CA ILE A 69 -12.49 0.40 -33.08
C ILE A 69 -11.18 0.15 -33.82
N ASP A 70 -10.69 -1.10 -33.86
CA ASP A 70 -9.48 -1.44 -34.61
C ASP A 70 -9.66 -1.15 -36.10
N ASP A 71 -10.80 -1.47 -36.69
CA ASP A 71 -11.11 -1.14 -38.08
C ASP A 71 -11.18 0.38 -38.33
N ILE A 72 -11.62 1.19 -37.35
CA ILE A 72 -11.62 2.66 -37.48
C ILE A 72 -10.21 3.24 -37.40
N ILE A 73 -9.35 2.68 -36.54
CA ILE A 73 -8.03 3.24 -36.24
C ILE A 73 -6.97 2.72 -37.21
N TYR A 74 -7.04 1.45 -37.58
CA TYR A 74 -6.03 0.75 -38.39
C TYR A 74 -6.53 0.35 -39.79
N GLY A 75 -7.80 0.61 -40.11
CA GLY A 75 -8.37 0.46 -41.46
C GLY A 75 -7.89 1.52 -42.44
#